data_AF-A0A1U8PAD9-F1
#
_entry.id   AF-A0A1U8PAD9-F1
#
_cell.length_a   1.000
_cell.length_b   1.000
_cell.length_c   1.000
_cell.angle_alpha   90.00
_cell.angle_beta   90.00
_cell.angle_gamma   90.00
#
_symmetry.space_group_name_H-M   'P 1'
#
loop_
_entity.id
_entity.type
_entity.pdbx_description
1 polymer ?
#
loop_
_entity_poly.entity_id
_entity_poly.type
_entity_poly.pdbx_seq_one_letter_code
_entity_poly.pdbx_strand_id
1 'polypeptide(L)'
;MGLLARQRKEELQRVKEQLRQINVALRRQAKIESYAPSLSYVPIGEFKTALELAKSLKDPIEEKKAARGLGTSLKRQGKYQEAIKYHSMVLVISDREGEDSGNTEAYGAIADYYTELGDLEKAGILYDKYIARLETDLRKLHNPPVLPPFNVFLNNYRDYRQLADIPFSPILALLLLVAKCSLLDTEIDFVG
;
A
#
# COMPACT_ATOMS: atom_id res chain seq x y z
N MET A 1 44.14 15.81 6.16
CA MET A 1 42.74 15.64 6.60
C MET A 1 41.68 16.21 5.64
N GLY A 2 41.97 17.20 4.78
CA GLY A 2 40.93 17.84 3.93
C GLY A 2 40.51 17.10 2.64
N LEU A 3 41.39 16.30 2.04
CA LEU A 3 41.13 15.69 0.72
C LEU A 3 40.07 14.58 0.78
N LEU A 4 40.15 13.72 1.81
CA LEU A 4 39.19 12.64 2.04
C LEU A 4 37.78 13.16 2.37
N ALA A 5 37.69 14.24 3.14
CA ALA A 5 36.42 14.88 3.47
C ALA A 5 35.77 15.50 2.22
N ARG A 6 36.58 16.07 1.32
CA ARG A 6 36.11 16.60 0.03
C ARG A 6 35.61 15.49 -0.89
N GLN A 7 36.35 14.38 -1.00
CA GLN A 7 35.93 13.22 -1.79
C GLN A 7 34.60 12.63 -1.30
N ARG A 8 34.45 12.40 0.02
CA ARG A 8 33.19 11.92 0.60
C ARG A 8 32.01 12.86 0.32
N LYS A 9 32.25 14.17 0.33
CA LYS A 9 31.22 15.16 0.01
C LYS A 9 30.84 15.11 -1.47
N GLU A 10 31.80 14.94 -2.37
CA GLU A 10 31.56 14.80 -3.81
C GLU A 10 30.80 13.50 -4.13
N GLU A 11 31.16 12.38 -3.50
CA GLU A 11 30.44 11.11 -3.60
C GLU A 11 29.00 11.24 -3.11
N LEU A 12 28.79 11.85 -1.94
CA LEU A 12 27.45 12.09 -1.40
C LEU A 12 26.59 12.93 -2.36
N GLN A 13 27.18 13.95 -2.98
CA GLN A 13 26.48 14.78 -3.97
C GLN A 13 26.11 13.98 -5.23
N ARG A 14 27.01 13.12 -5.71
CA ARG A 14 26.72 12.22 -6.84
C ARG A 14 25.54 11.29 -6.54
N VAL A 15 25.56 10.64 -5.38
CA VAL A 15 24.49 9.72 -4.95
C VAL A 15 23.14 10.45 -4.84
N LYS A 16 23.13 11.67 -4.25
CA LYS A 16 21.92 12.49 -4.16
C LYS A 16 21.36 12.87 -5.53
N GLU A 17 22.24 13.26 -6.46
CA GLU A 17 21.83 13.64 -7.80
C GLU A 17 21.30 12.43 -8.59
N GLN A 18 21.92 11.26 -8.45
CA GLN A 18 21.41 10.01 -9.04
C GLN A 18 20.00 9.68 -8.53
N LEU A 19 19.79 9.72 -7.21
CA LEU A 19 18.47 9.48 -6.62
C LEU A 19 17.43 10.48 -7.14
N ARG A 20 17.79 11.76 -7.24
CA ARG A 20 16.92 12.80 -7.80
C ARG A 20 16.53 12.50 -9.25
N GLN A 21 17.48 12.11 -10.09
CA GLN A 21 17.23 11.80 -11.50
C GLN A 21 16.28 10.61 -11.65
N ILE A 22 16.49 9.55 -10.88
CA ILE A 22 15.61 8.37 -10.86
C ILE A 22 14.19 8.78 -10.43
N ASN A 23 14.07 9.56 -9.36
CA ASN A 23 12.77 10.04 -8.89
C ASN A 23 12.03 10.92 -9.92
N VAL A 24 12.75 11.75 -10.67
CA VAL A 24 12.17 12.54 -11.77
C VAL A 24 11.69 11.64 -12.90
N ALA A 25 12.49 10.64 -13.28
CA ALA A 25 12.10 9.67 -14.32
C ALA A 25 10.85 8.89 -13.91
N LEU A 26 10.80 8.37 -12.67
CA LEU A 26 9.65 7.66 -12.11
C LEU A 26 8.38 8.51 -12.11
N ARG A 27 8.46 9.79 -11.75
CA ARG A 27 7.31 10.71 -11.79
C ARG A 27 6.82 10.97 -13.20
N ARG A 28 7.74 11.15 -14.16
CA ARG A 28 7.38 11.30 -15.58
C ARG A 28 6.68 10.05 -16.09
N GLN A 29 7.19 8.88 -15.72
CA GLN A 29 6.61 7.60 -16.09
C GLN A 29 5.20 7.43 -15.52
N ALA A 30 5.00 7.68 -14.22
CA ALA A 30 3.70 7.61 -13.58
C ALA A 30 2.68 8.55 -14.25
N LYS A 31 3.13 9.73 -14.70
CA LYS A 31 2.29 10.65 -15.48
C LYS A 31 1.92 10.06 -16.83
N ILE A 32 2.85 9.42 -17.55
CA ILE A 32 2.56 8.76 -18.83
C ILE A 32 1.58 7.60 -18.64
N GLU A 33 1.75 6.76 -17.61
CA GLU A 33 0.82 5.67 -17.28
C GLU A 33 -0.60 6.18 -17.01
N SER A 34 -0.74 7.37 -16.38
CA SER A 34 -2.06 7.97 -16.17
C SER A 34 -2.78 8.32 -17.47
N TYR A 35 -2.03 8.61 -18.55
CA TYR A 35 -2.58 8.86 -19.89
C TYR A 35 -2.74 7.58 -20.72
N ALA A 36 -1.97 6.53 -20.44
CA ALA A 36 -1.96 5.28 -21.21
C ALA A 36 -1.82 4.04 -20.28
N PRO A 37 -2.89 3.61 -19.60
CA PRO A 37 -2.87 2.49 -18.66
C PRO A 37 -2.66 1.11 -19.33
N SER A 38 -2.76 1.05 -20.66
CA SER A 38 -2.52 -0.18 -21.45
C SER A 38 -1.04 -0.53 -21.60
N LEU A 39 -0.11 0.39 -21.31
CA LEU A 39 1.31 0.08 -21.22
C LEU A 39 1.61 -0.56 -19.85
N SER A 40 1.86 -1.87 -19.85
CA SER A 40 2.31 -2.66 -18.70
C SER A 40 3.78 -2.38 -18.37
N TYR A 41 4.13 -1.12 -18.12
CA TYR A 41 5.44 -0.77 -17.60
C TYR A 41 5.40 -0.78 -16.07
N VAL A 42 6.38 -1.47 -15.48
CA VAL A 42 6.47 -1.66 -14.03
C VAL A 42 7.94 -1.44 -13.63
N PRO A 43 8.31 -0.22 -13.17
CA PRO A 43 9.71 0.15 -12.93
C PRO A 43 10.30 -0.43 -11.64
N ILE A 44 10.34 -1.75 -11.52
CA ILE A 44 10.89 -2.44 -10.34
C ILE A 44 12.38 -2.15 -10.19
N GLY A 45 13.14 -2.12 -11.29
CA GLY A 45 14.59 -1.90 -11.25
C GLY A 45 14.96 -0.51 -10.74
N GLU A 46 14.25 0.50 -11.22
CA GLU A 46 14.43 1.90 -10.87
C GLU A 46 14.03 2.15 -9.40
N PHE A 47 12.92 1.55 -8.93
CA PHE A 47 12.59 1.66 -7.51
C PHE A 47 13.55 0.89 -6.59
N LYS A 48 14.13 -0.24 -7.03
CA LYS A 48 15.16 -0.96 -6.26
C LYS A 48 16.42 -0.12 -6.10
N THR A 49 16.91 0.46 -7.20
CA THR A 49 18.07 1.35 -7.18
C THR A 49 17.79 2.60 -6.34
N ALA A 50 16.61 3.22 -6.48
CA ALA A 50 16.20 4.34 -5.62
C ALA A 50 16.19 3.96 -4.13
N LEU A 51 15.71 2.77 -3.77
CA LEU A 51 15.69 2.29 -2.38
C LEU A 51 17.10 2.11 -1.82
N GLU A 52 18.02 1.51 -2.59
CA GLU A 52 19.42 1.33 -2.17
C GLU A 52 20.12 2.66 -1.98
N LEU A 53 19.93 3.60 -2.91
CA LEU A 53 20.46 4.95 -2.80
C LEU A 53 19.88 5.67 -1.59
N ALA A 54 18.57 5.61 -1.35
CA ALA A 54 17.93 6.23 -0.19
C ALA A 54 18.47 5.67 1.13
N LYS A 55 18.67 4.34 1.22
CA LYS A 55 19.32 3.69 2.38
C LYS A 55 20.76 4.17 2.60
N SER A 56 21.53 4.30 1.52
CA SER A 56 22.91 4.81 1.58
C SER A 56 22.97 6.26 2.08
N LEU A 57 21.95 7.05 1.73
CA LEU A 57 21.78 8.44 2.16
C LEU A 57 21.16 8.55 3.56
N LYS A 58 20.64 7.44 4.11
CA LYS A 58 19.84 7.38 5.34
C LYS A 58 18.66 8.36 5.30
N ASP A 59 17.99 8.44 4.15
CA ASP A 59 16.84 9.30 3.94
C ASP A 59 15.54 8.48 4.10
N PRO A 60 14.89 8.52 5.28
CA PRO A 60 13.72 7.70 5.53
C PRO A 60 12.53 8.07 4.64
N ILE A 61 12.44 9.32 4.19
CA ILE A 61 11.34 9.79 3.34
C ILE A 61 11.46 9.14 1.95
N GLU A 62 12.65 9.16 1.38
CA GLU A 62 12.92 8.55 0.08
C GLU A 62 12.89 7.01 0.15
N GLU A 63 13.33 6.42 1.28
CA GLU A 63 13.19 4.98 1.53
C GLU A 63 11.71 4.55 1.52
N LYS A 64 10.83 5.26 2.26
CA LYS A 64 9.38 4.98 2.28
C LYS A 64 8.76 5.10 0.89
N LYS A 65 9.13 6.13 0.11
CA LYS A 65 8.62 6.33 -1.25
C LYS A 65 9.02 5.21 -2.20
N ALA A 66 10.31 4.85 -2.22
CA ALA A 66 10.81 3.78 -3.07
C ALA A 66 10.18 2.42 -2.70
N ALA A 67 10.03 2.14 -1.41
CA ALA A 67 9.36 0.95 -0.90
C ALA A 67 7.89 0.84 -1.37
N ARG A 68 7.12 1.93 -1.25
CA ARG A 68 5.73 1.97 -1.72
C ARG A 68 5.62 1.78 -3.23
N GLY A 69 6.55 2.37 -3.99
CA GLY A 69 6.66 2.19 -5.43
C GLY A 69 6.92 0.73 -5.83
N LEU A 70 7.83 0.06 -5.13
CA LEU A 70 8.09 -1.38 -5.31
C LEU A 70 6.87 -2.24 -4.99
N GLY A 71 6.22 -1.98 -3.86
CA GLY A 71 5.03 -2.73 -3.46
C GLY A 71 3.90 -2.62 -4.49
N THR A 72 3.62 -1.40 -4.95
CA THR A 72 2.60 -1.15 -5.99
C THR A 72 2.97 -1.85 -7.31
N SER A 73 4.25 -1.80 -7.68
CA SER A 73 4.78 -2.44 -8.87
C SER A 73 4.63 -3.96 -8.83
N LEU A 74 4.96 -4.58 -7.70
CA LEU A 74 4.84 -6.02 -7.47
C LEU A 74 3.37 -6.47 -7.42
N LYS A 75 2.48 -5.64 -6.85
CA LYS A 75 1.03 -5.87 -6.91
C LYS A 75 0.54 -5.98 -8.35
N ARG A 76 0.97 -5.08 -9.24
CA ARG A 76 0.59 -5.13 -10.67
C ARG A 76 1.08 -6.41 -11.37
N GLN A 77 2.11 -7.06 -10.84
CA GLN A 77 2.62 -8.35 -11.32
C GLN A 77 1.96 -9.55 -10.63
N GLY A 78 0.98 -9.35 -9.75
CA GLY A 78 0.36 -10.41 -8.94
C GLY A 78 1.27 -10.97 -7.83
N LYS A 79 2.43 -10.35 -7.58
CA LYS A 79 3.40 -10.79 -6.56
C LYS A 79 3.05 -10.21 -5.19
N TYR A 80 1.88 -10.57 -4.68
CA TYR A 80 1.31 -10.00 -3.45
C TYR A 80 2.19 -10.23 -2.21
N GLN A 81 2.79 -11.41 -2.05
CA GLN A 81 3.67 -11.71 -0.92
C GLN A 81 4.92 -10.83 -0.89
N GLU A 82 5.51 -10.53 -2.04
CA GLU A 82 6.65 -9.60 -2.11
C GLU A 82 6.19 -8.16 -1.87
N ALA A 83 5.03 -7.77 -2.40
CA ALA A 83 4.45 -6.45 -2.16
C ALA A 83 4.21 -6.17 -0.67
N ILE A 84 3.71 -7.18 0.07
CA ILE A 84 3.53 -7.11 1.53
C ILE A 84 4.85 -6.75 2.24
N LYS A 85 5.99 -7.34 1.83
CA LYS A 85 7.29 -7.07 2.46
C LYS A 85 7.68 -5.60 2.31
N TYR A 86 7.53 -5.02 1.12
CA TYR A 86 7.90 -3.64 0.87
C TYR A 86 6.94 -2.64 1.53
N HIS A 87 5.64 -2.91 1.57
CA HIS A 87 4.70 -2.07 2.34
C HIS A 87 4.89 -2.21 3.86
N SER A 88 5.26 -3.40 4.35
CA SER A 88 5.61 -3.59 5.77
C SER A 88 6.88 -2.83 6.14
N MET A 89 7.84 -2.74 5.22
CA MET A 89 9.05 -1.92 5.42
C MET A 89 8.71 -0.43 5.62
N VAL A 90 7.67 0.10 4.96
CA VAL A 90 7.20 1.48 5.21
C VAL A 90 6.77 1.64 6.66
N LEU A 91 6.01 0.69 7.21
CA LEU A 91 5.57 0.71 8.61
C LEU A 91 6.76 0.65 9.58
N VAL A 92 7.75 -0.20 9.31
CA VAL A 92 8.98 -0.31 10.13
C VAL A 92 9.79 0.98 10.11
N ILE A 93 9.94 1.63 8.94
CA ILE A 93 10.64 2.91 8.86
C ILE A 93 9.86 3.99 9.64
N SER A 94 8.54 4.03 9.50
CA SER A 94 7.71 4.98 10.24
C SER A 94 7.81 4.82 11.75
N ASP A 95 7.83 3.58 12.25
CA ASP A 95 8.02 3.28 13.67
C ASP A 95 9.41 3.74 14.16
N ARG A 96 10.46 3.48 13.38
CA ARG A 96 11.83 3.91 13.68
C ARG A 96 11.97 5.44 13.76
N GLU A 97 11.34 6.17 12.85
CA GLU A 97 11.41 7.64 12.79
C GLU A 97 10.39 8.33 13.70
N GLY A 98 9.47 7.59 14.32
CA GLY A 98 8.34 8.15 15.07
C GLY A 98 7.40 8.99 14.21
N GLU A 99 7.40 8.78 12.89
CA GLU A 99 6.62 9.56 11.94
C GLU A 99 5.52 8.71 11.32
N ASP A 100 4.30 9.09 11.65
CA ASP A 100 3.10 8.33 11.32
C ASP A 100 2.60 8.50 9.87
N SER A 101 3.31 9.32 9.06
CA SER A 101 2.93 9.67 7.70
C SER A 101 2.97 8.44 6.76
N GLY A 102 1.87 8.21 6.05
CA GLY A 102 1.76 7.13 5.05
C GLY A 102 1.57 5.71 5.61
N ASN A 103 1.41 5.53 6.93
CA ASN A 103 1.11 4.22 7.52
C ASN A 103 -0.31 3.75 7.22
N THR A 104 -1.26 4.67 7.17
CA THR A 104 -2.66 4.38 6.85
C THR A 104 -2.76 3.76 5.46
N GLU A 105 -2.14 4.37 4.44
CA GLU A 105 -2.05 3.79 3.10
C GLU A 105 -1.36 2.42 3.08
N ALA A 106 -0.32 2.23 3.89
CA ALA A 106 0.39 0.96 3.98
C ALA A 106 -0.48 -0.16 4.59
N TYR A 107 -1.22 0.12 5.66
CA TYR A 107 -2.14 -0.85 6.26
C TYR A 107 -3.25 -1.26 5.27
N GLY A 108 -3.87 -0.31 4.58
CA GLY A 108 -4.87 -0.60 3.57
C GLY A 108 -4.31 -1.43 2.41
N ALA A 109 -3.14 -1.07 1.89
CA ALA A 109 -2.50 -1.82 0.81
C ALA A 109 -2.14 -3.26 1.21
N ILE A 110 -1.62 -3.48 2.43
CA ILE A 110 -1.30 -4.83 2.90
C ILE A 110 -2.58 -5.65 3.11
N ALA A 111 -3.65 -5.04 3.63
CA ALA A 111 -4.94 -5.70 3.80
C ALA A 111 -5.54 -6.15 2.46
N ASP A 112 -5.46 -5.29 1.43
CA ASP A 112 -5.86 -5.65 0.06
C ASP A 112 -5.06 -6.85 -0.45
N TYR A 113 -3.75 -6.94 -0.14
CA TYR A 113 -2.92 -8.06 -0.60
C TYR A 113 -3.24 -9.37 0.11
N TYR A 114 -3.57 -9.33 1.41
CA TYR A 114 -4.02 -10.53 2.12
C TYR A 114 -5.39 -10.99 1.63
N THR A 115 -6.26 -10.04 1.27
CA THR A 115 -7.54 -10.33 0.61
C THR A 115 -7.33 -11.09 -0.71
N GLU A 116 -6.42 -10.61 -1.56
CA GLU A 116 -6.07 -11.28 -2.83
C GLU A 116 -5.39 -12.64 -2.63
N LEU A 117 -4.72 -12.85 -1.50
CA LEU A 117 -4.13 -14.15 -1.13
C LEU A 117 -5.13 -15.11 -0.47
N GLY A 118 -6.36 -14.67 -0.18
CA GLY A 118 -7.40 -15.47 0.48
C GLY A 118 -7.29 -15.56 2.01
N ASP A 119 -6.35 -14.84 2.62
CA ASP A 119 -6.17 -14.82 4.09
C ASP A 119 -7.01 -13.68 4.70
N LEU A 120 -8.32 -13.95 4.77
CA LEU A 120 -9.32 -12.94 5.18
C LEU A 120 -9.21 -12.56 6.65
N GLU A 121 -8.75 -13.46 7.51
CA GLU A 121 -8.54 -13.18 8.94
C GLU A 121 -7.46 -12.11 9.14
N LYS A 122 -6.31 -12.27 8.47
CA LYS A 122 -5.23 -11.26 8.54
C LYS A 122 -5.63 -9.96 7.85
N ALA A 123 -6.36 -10.04 6.74
CA ALA A 123 -6.89 -8.86 6.07
C ALA A 123 -7.80 -8.05 7.01
N GLY A 124 -8.73 -8.71 7.72
CA GLY A 124 -9.64 -8.08 8.68
C GLY A 124 -8.89 -7.34 9.80
N ILE A 125 -7.89 -7.99 10.42
CA ILE A 125 -7.07 -7.37 11.48
C ILE A 125 -6.35 -6.10 10.96
N LEU A 126 -5.88 -6.12 9.71
CA LEU A 126 -5.20 -4.97 9.11
C LEU A 126 -6.17 -3.87 8.73
N TYR A 127 -7.38 -4.20 8.27
CA TYR A 127 -8.44 -3.21 8.05
C TYR A 127 -8.90 -2.56 9.34
N ASP A 128 -8.99 -3.29 10.45
CA ASP A 128 -9.30 -2.69 11.76
C ASP A 128 -8.23 -1.67 12.18
N LYS A 129 -6.94 -1.99 11.96
CA LYS A 129 -5.84 -1.04 12.19
C LYS A 129 -5.89 0.17 11.26
N TYR A 130 -6.25 -0.05 10.00
CA TYR A 130 -6.45 1.02 9.02
C TYR A 130 -7.56 1.99 9.45
N ILE A 131 -8.72 1.45 9.86
CA ILE A 131 -9.88 2.24 10.30
C ILE A 131 -9.56 2.99 11.58
N ALA A 132 -9.03 2.33 12.61
CA ALA A 132 -8.70 2.97 13.89
C ALA A 132 -7.74 4.17 13.72
N ARG A 133 -6.86 4.08 12.71
CA ARG A 133 -5.90 5.14 12.41
C ARG A 133 -6.50 6.26 11.59
N LEU A 134 -7.33 5.95 10.59
CA LEU A 134 -8.15 6.94 9.92
C LEU A 134 -9.00 7.73 10.92
N GLU A 135 -9.63 7.07 11.88
CA GLU A 135 -10.41 7.73 12.92
C GLU A 135 -9.56 8.65 13.80
N THR A 136 -8.32 8.24 14.12
CA THR A 136 -7.38 9.08 14.87
C THR A 136 -6.99 10.34 14.09
N ASP A 137 -6.81 10.23 12.77
CA ASP A 137 -6.52 11.37 11.90
C ASP A 137 -7.74 12.25 11.67
N LEU A 138 -8.93 11.66 11.51
CA LEU A 138 -10.21 12.36 11.37
C LEU A 138 -10.63 13.06 12.65
N ARG A 139 -10.30 12.53 13.84
CA ARG A 139 -10.59 13.17 15.14
C ARG A 139 -9.81 14.47 15.35
N LYS A 140 -8.76 14.72 14.57
CA LYS A 140 -8.07 16.02 14.51
C LYS A 140 -8.87 17.06 13.70
N LEU A 141 -9.88 16.65 12.93
CA LEU A 141 -10.83 17.53 12.24
C LEU A 141 -12.01 17.85 13.18
N HIS A 142 -12.57 19.04 13.07
CA HIS A 142 -13.72 19.48 13.87
C HIS A 142 -14.95 18.65 13.47
N ASN A 143 -15.26 17.60 14.26
CA ASN A 143 -16.40 16.67 14.14
C ASN A 143 -16.21 15.44 13.20
N PRO A 144 -15.59 14.34 13.66
CA PRO A 144 -15.40 13.13 12.85
C PRO A 144 -16.67 12.23 12.80
N PRO A 145 -16.97 11.61 11.65
CA PRO A 145 -17.94 10.52 11.59
C PRO A 145 -17.37 9.27 12.30
N VAL A 146 -18.18 8.63 13.13
CA VAL A 146 -17.85 7.34 13.79
C VAL A 146 -18.11 6.23 12.79
N LEU A 147 -17.08 5.47 12.41
CA LEU A 147 -17.23 4.31 11.54
C LEU A 147 -17.36 3.06 12.42
N PRO A 148 -18.30 2.15 12.15
CA PRO A 148 -18.36 0.91 12.90
C PRO A 148 -17.16 0.00 12.55
N PRO A 149 -16.65 -0.80 13.50
CA PRO A 149 -15.58 -1.77 13.25
C PRO A 149 -15.98 -2.76 12.15
N PHE A 150 -15.01 -3.21 11.32
CA PHE A 150 -15.30 -4.09 10.18
C PHE A 150 -15.97 -5.41 10.61
N ASN A 151 -15.59 -5.95 11.77
CA ASN A 151 -16.21 -7.14 12.37
C ASN A 151 -17.72 -6.99 12.68
N VAL A 152 -18.25 -5.77 12.81
CA VAL A 152 -19.69 -5.52 13.01
C VAL A 152 -20.46 -5.57 11.69
N PHE A 153 -19.81 -5.23 10.57
CA PHE A 153 -20.41 -5.25 9.23
C PHE A 153 -20.71 -6.68 8.75
N LEU A 154 -19.86 -7.66 9.08
CA LEU A 154 -20.04 -9.08 8.72
C LEU A 154 -21.34 -9.70 9.28
N ASN A 155 -21.89 -9.16 10.37
CA ASN A 155 -23.03 -9.76 11.06
C ASN A 155 -24.43 -9.41 10.48
N ASN A 156 -24.56 -8.50 9.50
CA ASN A 156 -25.87 -7.97 9.04
C ASN A 156 -26.06 -7.94 7.50
N TYR A 157 -25.55 -8.92 6.75
CA TYR A 157 -25.56 -8.94 5.28
C TYR A 157 -26.88 -9.34 4.58
N ARG A 158 -28.01 -9.45 5.28
CA ARG A 158 -29.25 -10.02 4.71
C ARG A 158 -30.08 -9.07 3.81
N ASP A 159 -29.91 -7.76 3.96
CA ASP A 159 -30.88 -6.77 3.43
C ASP A 159 -30.42 -5.90 2.23
N TYR A 160 -29.16 -6.01 1.76
CA TYR A 160 -28.61 -5.04 0.78
C TYR A 160 -28.68 -5.46 -0.71
N ARG A 161 -29.53 -6.43 -1.07
CA ARG A 161 -29.62 -7.05 -2.41
C ARG A 161 -30.17 -6.14 -3.53
N GLN A 162 -30.62 -4.91 -3.25
CA GLN A 162 -31.43 -4.11 -4.19
C GLN A 162 -30.73 -2.89 -4.81
N LEU A 163 -29.46 -2.60 -4.50
CA LEU A 163 -28.81 -1.33 -4.89
C LEU A 163 -27.56 -1.52 -5.78
N ALA A 164 -27.73 -2.20 -6.91
CA ALA A 164 -26.69 -2.36 -7.92
C ALA A 164 -26.90 -1.36 -9.07
N ASP A 165 -26.33 -0.15 -8.97
CA ASP A 165 -26.13 0.76 -10.12
C ASP A 165 -25.22 1.99 -9.82
N ILE A 166 -24.08 1.82 -9.11
CA ILE A 166 -23.14 2.93 -8.81
C ILE A 166 -21.66 2.45 -8.92
N PRO A 167 -20.73 3.25 -9.50
CA PRO A 167 -19.43 2.77 -9.97
C PRO A 167 -18.41 2.45 -8.86
N PHE A 168 -17.53 1.50 -9.20
CA PHE A 168 -16.51 0.82 -8.39
C PHE A 168 -15.69 1.70 -7.44
N SER A 169 -16.00 1.58 -6.14
CA SER A 169 -15.23 2.06 -4.99
C SER A 169 -14.59 0.87 -4.26
N PRO A 170 -13.43 1.01 -3.58
CA PRO A 170 -12.80 -0.04 -2.77
C PRO A 170 -13.73 -0.58 -1.65
N ILE A 171 -14.74 0.19 -1.25
CA ILE A 171 -15.79 -0.25 -0.32
C ILE A 171 -16.71 -1.31 -0.97
N LEU A 172 -16.91 -1.22 -2.29
CA LEU A 172 -17.70 -2.19 -3.07
C LEU A 172 -16.92 -3.48 -3.34
N ALA A 173 -15.59 -3.43 -3.44
CA ALA A 173 -14.75 -4.62 -3.53
C ALA A 173 -14.83 -5.46 -2.23
N LEU A 174 -14.87 -4.79 -1.08
CA LEU A 174 -15.10 -5.38 0.23
C LEU A 174 -16.48 -6.05 0.33
N LEU A 175 -17.50 -5.46 -0.29
CA LEU A 175 -18.87 -6.01 -0.37
C LEU A 175 -19.01 -7.17 -1.37
N LEU A 176 -18.35 -7.10 -2.53
CA LEU A 176 -18.37 -8.13 -3.57
C LEU A 176 -17.58 -9.38 -3.16
N LEU A 177 -16.50 -9.22 -2.40
CA LEU A 177 -15.66 -10.33 -1.96
C LEU A 177 -16.33 -11.17 -0.85
N VAL A 178 -17.06 -10.51 0.06
CA VAL A 178 -17.90 -11.21 1.05
C VAL A 178 -19.02 -12.00 0.35
N ALA A 179 -19.63 -11.44 -0.69
CA ALA A 179 -20.67 -12.14 -1.47
C ALA A 179 -20.14 -13.35 -2.27
N LYS A 180 -18.86 -13.36 -2.66
CA LYS A 180 -18.24 -14.46 -3.42
C LYS A 180 -17.77 -15.61 -2.54
N CYS A 181 -17.38 -15.34 -1.29
CA CYS A 181 -17.01 -16.38 -0.33
C CYS A 181 -18.23 -17.19 0.13
N SER A 182 -19.38 -16.54 0.39
CA SER A 182 -20.60 -17.23 0.84
C SER A 182 -21.26 -18.14 -0.20
N LEU A 183 -20.90 -18.03 -1.49
CA LEU A 183 -21.42 -18.90 -2.56
C LEU A 183 -20.55 -20.15 -2.77
N LEU A 184 -19.29 -20.13 -2.33
CA LEU A 184 -18.38 -21.29 -2.43
C LEU A 184 -18.55 -22.25 -1.25
N ASP A 185 -19.09 -21.79 -0.12
CA ASP A 185 -19.43 -22.64 1.03
C ASP A 185 -20.72 -23.46 0.83
N THR A 186 -21.47 -23.23 -0.26
CA THR A 186 -22.72 -23.97 -0.54
C THR A 186 -22.58 -25.16 -1.48
N GLU A 187 -21.37 -25.52 -1.92
CA GLU A 187 -21.14 -26.71 -2.79
C GLU A 187 -20.52 -27.94 -2.08
N ILE A 188 -20.28 -27.92 -0.75
CA ILE A 188 -19.61 -29.06 -0.08
C ILE A 188 -20.54 -30.00 0.70
N ASP A 189 -21.78 -29.61 1.04
CA ASP A 189 -22.69 -30.51 1.78
C ASP A 189 -23.91 -30.94 0.96
N PHE A 190 -23.72 -31.83 -0.03
CA PHE A 190 -24.80 -32.67 -0.58
C PHE A 190 -24.27 -33.97 -1.25
N VAL A 191 -23.51 -34.80 -0.55
CA VAL A 191 -23.49 -36.26 -0.81
C VAL A 191 -23.31 -37.01 0.52
N GLY A 192 -24.36 -37.70 0.96
CA GLY A 192 -24.34 -38.61 2.13
C GLY A 192 -25.66 -38.67 2.86
#